data_AF-A0A2H0MYH4-F1
#
_entry.id   AF-A0A2H0MYH4-F1
#
_cell.length_a   1.000
_cell.length_b   1.000
_cell.length_c   1.000
_cell.angle_alpha   90.00
_cell.angle_beta   90.00
_cell.angle_gamma   90.00
#
_symmetry.space_group_name_H-M   'P 1'
#
loop_
_entity.id
_entity.type
_entity.pdbx_description
1 polymer ?
#
loop_
_entity_poly.entity_id
_entity_poly.type
_entity_poly.pdbx_seq_one_letter_code
_entity_poly.pdbx_strand_id
1 'polypeptide(L)'
;MTYSDSLGVFIQGMTDPQALQQHLQSKFSEEQIQTAYESRVQEAKELAREKKITPLSAFWILLERTYEKTLPPRTCEKGCGYCCYQAVGLTQVEWDGILKLASEEKIDLNRFIERSEKSINRVQKVLDSGKDLEQLDWHNLLVNQPCPFLEEDHSCAVYSARPLDCRLVVAFRDTCGSKKLEHAQRGSVIDEAVGSTVIAKLQNDQTPKFKRRKFTGTAPLRLIQHWLILWRDKKNKKK
;
A
#
# COMPACT_ATOMS: atom_id res chain seq x y z
N MET A 1 15.52 0.88 15.02
CA MET A 1 15.54 0.20 16.34
C MET A 1 14.12 -0.23 16.66
N THR A 2 13.94 -1.39 17.29
CA THR A 2 12.63 -1.86 17.76
C THR A 2 12.32 -1.17 19.08
N TYR A 3 11.17 -0.49 19.17
CA TYR A 3 10.71 0.16 20.38
C TYR A 3 9.48 -0.57 20.89
N SER A 4 9.42 -0.80 22.19
CA SER A 4 8.28 -1.45 22.84
C SER A 4 7.90 -0.65 24.09
N ASP A 5 6.60 -0.45 24.29
CA ASP A 5 6.05 0.10 25.53
C ASP A 5 4.71 -0.55 25.87
N SER A 6 4.03 -0.02 26.89
CA SER A 6 2.75 -0.51 27.40
C SER A 6 1.61 -0.53 26.37
N LEU A 7 1.79 0.07 25.19
CA LEU A 7 0.78 0.14 24.12
C LEU A 7 1.13 -0.71 22.90
N GLY A 8 2.26 -1.44 22.90
CA GLY A 8 2.64 -2.39 21.86
C GLY A 8 4.09 -2.28 21.37
N VAL A 9 4.41 -3.02 20.30
CA VAL A 9 5.73 -3.02 19.65
C VAL A 9 5.64 -2.30 18.31
N PHE A 10 6.45 -1.26 18.14
CA PHE A 10 6.57 -0.54 16.86
C PHE A 10 8.04 -0.42 16.44
N ILE A 11 8.25 -0.14 15.16
CA ILE A 11 9.60 0.05 14.62
C ILE A 11 9.68 1.46 14.08
N GLN A 12 10.57 2.28 14.63
CA GLN A 12 10.80 3.64 14.15
C GLN A 12 11.92 3.65 13.12
N GLY A 13 11.69 4.35 12.00
CA GLY A 13 12.68 4.55 10.94
C GLY A 13 12.92 3.33 10.05
N MET A 14 12.04 2.32 10.09
CA MET A 14 12.14 1.15 9.21
C MET A 14 11.46 1.42 7.87
N THR A 15 12.22 2.05 6.98
CA THR A 15 11.81 2.33 5.61
C THR A 15 12.15 1.20 4.64
N ASP A 16 13.16 0.39 4.97
CA ASP A 16 13.61 -0.76 4.18
C ASP A 16 12.67 -1.98 4.30
N PRO A 17 12.07 -2.45 3.19
CA PRO A 17 11.25 -3.66 3.17
C PRO A 17 11.98 -4.94 3.59
N GLN A 18 13.29 -5.08 3.28
CA GLN A 18 14.05 -6.29 3.61
C GLN A 18 14.29 -6.41 5.11
N ALA A 19 14.67 -5.30 5.75
CA ALA A 19 14.78 -5.22 7.20
C ALA A 19 13.44 -5.54 7.91
N LEU A 20 12.31 -5.11 7.35
CA LEU A 20 10.99 -5.48 7.89
C LEU A 20 10.73 -6.98 7.79
N GLN A 21 11.02 -7.58 6.63
CA GLN A 21 10.79 -9.00 6.43
C GLN A 21 11.56 -9.85 7.45
N GLN A 22 12.84 -9.54 7.67
CA GLN A 22 13.67 -10.23 8.68
C GLN A 22 13.11 -10.05 10.09
N HIS A 23 12.61 -8.86 10.42
CA HIS A 23 11.97 -8.59 11.71
C HIS A 23 10.67 -9.38 11.89
N LEU A 24 9.85 -9.51 10.85
CA LEU A 24 8.61 -10.29 10.92
C LEU A 24 8.90 -11.79 11.08
N GLN A 25 9.93 -12.31 10.38
CA GLN A 25 10.38 -13.69 10.49
C GLN A 25 10.93 -14.04 11.88
N SER A 26 11.56 -13.09 12.57
CA SER A 26 12.03 -13.33 13.95
C SER A 26 10.89 -13.27 14.98
N LYS A 27 9.75 -12.67 14.64
CA LYS A 27 8.63 -12.43 15.55
C LYS A 27 7.53 -13.48 15.47
N PHE A 28 7.31 -14.08 14.30
CA PHE A 28 6.21 -15.02 14.06
C PHE A 28 6.74 -16.32 13.44
N SER A 29 6.27 -17.47 13.95
CA SER A 29 6.60 -18.77 13.36
C SER A 29 5.91 -18.96 12.00
N GLU A 30 6.44 -19.86 11.17
CA GLU A 30 5.83 -20.21 9.89
C GLU A 30 4.38 -20.70 10.05
N GLU A 31 4.11 -21.48 11.10
CA GLU A 31 2.76 -21.95 11.43
C GLU A 31 1.79 -20.80 11.75
N GLN A 32 2.26 -19.80 12.52
CA GLN A 32 1.47 -18.61 12.82
C GLN A 32 1.18 -17.81 11.56
N ILE A 33 2.18 -17.62 10.69
CA ILE A 33 2.04 -16.91 9.41
C ILE A 33 1.05 -17.64 8.51
N GLN A 34 1.16 -18.96 8.37
CA GLN A 34 0.27 -19.76 7.54
C GLN A 34 -1.18 -19.70 8.04
N THR A 35 -1.38 -19.87 9.35
CA THR A 35 -2.71 -19.79 9.99
C THR A 35 -3.33 -18.41 9.80
N ALA A 36 -2.55 -17.34 9.98
CA ALA A 36 -3.01 -15.97 9.76
C ALA A 36 -3.37 -15.73 8.30
N TYR A 37 -2.55 -16.20 7.36
CA TYR A 37 -2.85 -16.10 5.93
C TYR A 37 -4.18 -16.78 5.57
N GLU A 38 -4.40 -18.02 6.01
CA GLU A 38 -5.61 -18.78 5.69
C GLU A 38 -6.87 -18.14 6.28
N SER A 39 -6.81 -17.77 7.56
CA SER A 39 -7.93 -17.09 8.24
C SER A 39 -8.27 -15.76 7.57
N ARG A 40 -7.28 -14.92 7.25
CA ARG A 40 -7.50 -13.61 6.62
C ARG A 40 -8.11 -13.71 5.23
N VAL A 41 -7.68 -14.68 4.43
CA VAL A 41 -8.28 -14.95 3.12
C VAL A 41 -9.75 -15.35 3.26
N GLN A 42 -10.06 -16.22 4.24
CA GLN A 42 -11.42 -16.70 4.45
C GLN A 42 -12.34 -15.60 4.99
N GLU A 43 -11.92 -14.90 6.04
CA GLU A 43 -12.64 -13.78 6.64
C GLU A 43 -12.93 -12.67 5.62
N ALA A 44 -11.94 -12.33 4.77
CA ALA A 44 -12.12 -11.31 3.73
C ALA A 44 -13.18 -11.72 2.71
N LYS A 45 -13.24 -13.01 2.33
CA LYS A 45 -14.25 -13.52 1.39
C LYS A 45 -15.65 -13.54 2.00
N GLU A 46 -15.76 -13.97 3.25
CA GLU A 46 -17.04 -14.01 3.97
C GLU A 46 -17.62 -12.61 4.14
N LEU A 47 -16.80 -11.68 4.65
CA LEU A 47 -17.18 -10.29 4.83
C LEU A 47 -17.53 -9.59 3.50
N ALA A 48 -16.79 -9.92 2.42
CA ALA A 48 -17.09 -9.40 1.09
C ALA A 48 -18.47 -9.85 0.58
N ARG A 49 -18.85 -11.12 0.81
CA ARG A 49 -20.17 -11.64 0.46
C ARG A 49 -21.27 -10.98 1.28
N GLU A 50 -21.07 -10.89 2.60
CA GLU A 50 -22.01 -10.28 3.54
C GLU A 50 -22.30 -8.81 3.18
N LYS A 51 -21.23 -8.01 2.98
CA LYS A 51 -21.33 -6.57 2.71
C LYS A 51 -21.50 -6.22 1.23
N LYS A 52 -21.48 -7.20 0.33
CA LYS A 52 -21.52 -7.02 -1.13
C LYS A 52 -20.44 -6.06 -1.64
N ILE A 53 -19.24 -6.19 -1.10
CA ILE A 53 -18.04 -5.42 -1.48
C ILE A 53 -16.97 -6.32 -2.11
N THR A 54 -15.87 -5.74 -2.58
CA THR A 54 -14.77 -6.56 -3.10
C THR A 54 -14.02 -7.26 -1.95
N PRO A 55 -13.44 -8.45 -2.17
CA PRO A 55 -12.57 -9.10 -1.18
C PRO A 55 -11.42 -8.21 -0.70
N LEU A 56 -10.86 -7.39 -1.59
CA LEU A 56 -9.81 -6.43 -1.21
C LEU A 56 -10.35 -5.37 -0.25
N SER A 57 -11.50 -4.77 -0.54
CA SER A 57 -12.16 -3.81 0.35
C SER A 57 -12.52 -4.43 1.71
N ALA A 58 -12.96 -5.68 1.72
CA ALA A 58 -13.22 -6.42 2.95
C ALA A 58 -11.93 -6.66 3.75
N PHE A 59 -10.84 -7.05 3.08
CA PHE A 59 -9.53 -7.19 3.71
C PHE A 59 -9.04 -5.88 4.36
N TRP A 60 -9.27 -4.74 3.72
CA TRP A 60 -8.98 -3.42 4.31
C TRP A 60 -9.74 -3.15 5.60
N ILE A 61 -11.01 -3.54 5.68
CA ILE A 61 -11.81 -3.40 6.90
C ILE A 61 -11.24 -4.29 8.01
N LEU A 62 -10.84 -5.52 7.69
CA LEU A 62 -10.25 -6.45 8.66
C LEU A 62 -8.90 -5.95 9.18
N LEU A 63 -8.05 -5.42 8.29
CA LEU A 63 -6.77 -4.84 8.65
C LEU A 63 -6.96 -3.64 9.60
N GLU A 64 -7.90 -2.75 9.30
CA GLU A 64 -8.20 -1.60 10.15
C GLU A 64 -8.63 -2.02 11.56
N ARG A 65 -9.50 -3.05 11.66
CA ARG A 65 -9.93 -3.63 12.94
C ARG A 65 -8.77 -4.23 13.74
N THR A 66 -7.81 -4.89 13.09
CA THR A 66 -6.61 -5.35 13.79
C THR A 66 -5.83 -4.16 14.33
N TYR A 67 -5.59 -3.15 13.50
CA TYR A 67 -4.77 -1.99 13.88
C TYR A 67 -5.37 -1.25 15.07
N GLU A 68 -6.69 -1.03 15.07
CA GLU A 68 -7.40 -0.43 16.20
C GLU A 68 -7.29 -1.24 17.50
N LYS A 69 -7.23 -2.57 17.40
CA LYS A 69 -7.17 -3.47 18.57
C LYS A 69 -5.75 -3.69 19.10
N THR A 70 -4.73 -3.68 18.23
CA THR A 70 -3.41 -4.24 18.52
C THR A 70 -2.27 -3.23 18.52
N LEU A 71 -2.50 -2.03 17.99
CA LEU A 71 -1.49 -0.99 17.90
C LEU A 71 -1.84 0.21 18.78
N PRO A 72 -0.82 1.01 19.18
CA PRO A 72 -1.07 2.29 19.82
C PRO A 72 -2.02 3.16 18.98
N PRO A 73 -2.80 4.06 19.62
CA PRO A 73 -3.64 5.01 18.90
C PRO A 73 -2.85 5.72 17.80
N ARG A 74 -3.35 5.61 16.57
CA ARG A 74 -2.77 6.28 15.41
C ARG A 74 -3.11 7.76 15.50
N THR A 75 -2.12 8.62 15.30
CA THR A 75 -2.35 10.06 15.09
C THR A 75 -2.78 10.36 13.65
N CYS A 76 -2.91 9.32 12.81
CA CYS A 76 -3.35 9.45 11.44
C CYS A 76 -4.85 9.82 11.41
N GLU A 77 -5.11 11.11 11.23
CA GLU A 77 -6.43 11.67 10.96
C GLU A 77 -6.41 12.50 9.67
N LYS A 78 -7.58 13.01 9.26
CA LYS A 78 -7.66 13.95 8.13
C LYS A 78 -6.79 15.17 8.43
N GLY A 79 -5.88 15.50 7.53
CA GLY A 79 -4.86 16.54 7.75
C GLY A 79 -3.48 15.99 8.08
N CYS A 80 -3.33 14.66 8.18
CA CYS A 80 -2.03 14.03 8.38
C CYS A 80 -1.38 13.55 7.07
N GLY A 81 -0.39 14.29 6.59
CA GLY A 81 0.37 13.98 5.38
C GLY A 81 1.64 13.14 5.59
N TYR A 82 1.90 12.68 6.82
CA TYR A 82 3.21 12.13 7.21
C TYR A 82 3.66 10.92 6.36
N CYS A 83 2.81 9.89 6.24
CA CYS A 83 3.12 8.71 5.42
C CYS A 83 3.04 8.98 3.91
N CYS A 84 2.46 10.13 3.48
CA CYS A 84 2.29 10.48 2.08
C CYS A 84 3.60 10.93 1.40
N TYR A 85 4.74 10.85 2.08
CA TYR A 85 6.06 11.12 1.49
C TYR A 85 6.84 9.85 1.13
N GLN A 86 6.21 8.67 1.27
CA GLN A 86 6.87 7.39 1.00
C GLN A 86 6.79 7.01 -0.48
N ALA A 87 7.72 6.19 -0.92
CA ALA A 87 7.62 5.52 -2.21
C ALA A 87 6.59 4.39 -2.09
N VAL A 88 5.34 4.66 -2.47
CA VAL A 88 4.23 3.69 -2.35
C VAL A 88 4.22 2.76 -3.56
N GLY A 89 4.49 1.47 -3.31
CA GLY A 89 4.26 0.39 -4.25
C GLY A 89 2.84 -0.19 -4.10
N LEU A 90 2.25 -0.63 -5.20
CA LEU A 90 0.98 -1.34 -5.18
C LEU A 90 0.83 -2.32 -6.33
N THR A 91 0.03 -3.34 -6.09
CA THR A 91 -0.36 -4.36 -7.06
C THR A 91 -1.45 -3.84 -8.01
N GLN A 92 -1.72 -4.60 -9.08
CA GLN A 92 -2.79 -4.26 -10.00
C GLN A 92 -4.18 -4.24 -9.34
N VAL A 93 -4.47 -5.21 -8.46
CA VAL A 93 -5.79 -5.28 -7.81
C VAL A 93 -6.04 -4.08 -6.88
N GLU A 94 -4.99 -3.56 -6.26
CA GLU A 94 -5.06 -2.32 -5.47
C GLU A 94 -5.26 -1.10 -6.35
N TRP A 95 -4.56 -1.03 -7.49
CA TRP A 95 -4.76 0.04 -8.47
C TRP A 95 -6.19 0.03 -9.03
N ASP A 96 -6.74 -1.14 -9.35
CA ASP A 96 -8.13 -1.28 -9.79
C ASP A 96 -9.11 -0.78 -8.71
N GLY A 97 -8.79 -0.98 -7.44
CA GLY A 97 -9.52 -0.39 -6.31
C GLY A 97 -9.49 1.14 -6.29
N ILE A 98 -8.33 1.74 -6.56
CA ILE A 98 -8.20 3.20 -6.71
C ILE A 98 -9.00 3.71 -7.90
N LEU A 99 -8.94 3.03 -9.05
CA LEU A 99 -9.71 3.42 -10.24
C LEU A 99 -11.22 3.35 -10.00
N LYS A 100 -11.67 2.33 -9.29
CA LYS A 100 -13.08 2.19 -8.89
C LYS A 100 -13.51 3.37 -8.03
N LEU A 101 -12.76 3.68 -6.97
CA LEU A 101 -13.04 4.83 -6.11
C LEU A 101 -13.05 6.14 -6.92
N ALA A 102 -12.03 6.33 -7.78
CA ALA A 102 -11.93 7.54 -8.58
C ALA A 102 -13.11 7.71 -9.53
N SER A 103 -13.65 6.61 -10.06
CA SER A 103 -14.86 6.63 -10.87
C SER A 103 -16.11 6.95 -10.05
N GLU A 104 -16.27 6.35 -8.86
CA GLU A 104 -17.43 6.52 -7.98
C GLU A 104 -17.50 7.94 -7.41
N GLU A 105 -16.36 8.48 -6.97
CA GLU A 105 -16.22 9.79 -6.34
C GLU A 105 -15.88 10.92 -7.34
N LYS A 106 -15.88 10.62 -8.65
CA LYS A 106 -15.57 11.58 -9.75
C LYS A 106 -14.23 12.31 -9.57
N ILE A 107 -13.22 11.58 -9.11
CA ILE A 107 -11.87 12.09 -8.91
C ILE A 107 -11.17 12.24 -10.27
N ASP A 108 -10.70 13.45 -10.59
CA ASP A 108 -9.90 13.68 -11.80
C ASP A 108 -8.44 13.26 -11.60
N LEU A 109 -8.09 12.10 -12.14
CA LEU A 109 -6.72 11.58 -12.11
C LEU A 109 -5.74 12.42 -12.97
N ASN A 110 -6.21 13.19 -13.95
CA ASN A 110 -5.31 14.04 -14.75
C ASN A 110 -4.71 15.15 -13.89
N ARG A 111 -5.53 15.79 -13.03
CA ARG A 111 -5.08 16.80 -12.06
C ARG A 111 -3.92 16.28 -11.20
N PHE A 112 -3.96 15.03 -10.74
CA PHE A 112 -2.87 14.46 -9.93
C PHE A 112 -1.60 14.18 -10.73
N ILE A 113 -1.72 13.81 -12.01
CA ILE A 113 -0.57 13.66 -12.90
C ILE A 113 0.11 15.02 -13.09
N GLU A 114 -0.67 16.04 -13.41
CA GLU A 114 -0.19 17.41 -13.64
C GLU A 114 0.50 17.99 -12.40
N ARG A 115 -0.16 17.92 -11.24
CA ARG A 115 0.42 18.42 -9.97
C ARG A 115 1.67 17.64 -9.53
N SER A 116 1.81 16.39 -9.97
CA SER A 116 2.91 15.50 -9.56
C SER A 116 3.98 15.32 -10.63
N GLU A 117 4.01 16.21 -11.63
CA GLU A 117 4.87 16.14 -12.82
C GLU A 117 6.32 15.78 -12.47
N LYS A 118 6.89 16.40 -11.43
CA LYS A 118 8.27 16.13 -11.00
C LYS A 118 8.52 14.65 -10.66
N SER A 119 7.63 14.04 -9.88
CA SER A 119 7.77 12.63 -9.47
C SER A 119 7.43 11.67 -10.61
N ILE A 120 6.44 12.03 -11.44
CA ILE A 120 6.06 11.29 -12.65
C ILE A 120 7.23 11.27 -13.64
N ASN A 121 7.86 12.42 -13.91
CA ASN A 121 8.99 12.53 -14.83
C ASN A 121 10.22 11.75 -14.35
N ARG A 122 10.47 11.66 -13.04
CA ARG A 122 11.53 10.79 -12.49
C ARG A 122 11.30 9.32 -12.84
N VAL A 123 10.07 8.84 -12.61
CA VAL A 123 9.71 7.46 -12.92
C VAL A 123 9.71 7.21 -14.43
N GLN A 124 9.19 8.15 -15.23
CA GLN A 124 9.19 8.06 -16.69
C GLN A 124 10.61 7.91 -17.24
N LYS A 125 11.57 8.75 -16.81
CA LYS A 125 12.97 8.65 -17.24
C LYS A 125 13.60 7.29 -16.94
N VAL A 126 13.21 6.69 -15.82
CA VAL A 126 13.68 5.35 -15.45
C VAL A 126 13.07 4.29 -16.37
N LEU A 127 11.77 4.36 -16.64
CA LEU A 127 11.09 3.46 -17.59
C LEU A 127 11.68 3.57 -19.00
N ASP A 128 12.02 4.78 -19.43
CA ASP A 128 12.59 5.06 -20.75
C ASP A 128 14.07 4.65 -20.85
N SER A 129 14.76 4.47 -19.72
CA SER A 129 16.19 4.13 -19.69
C SER A 129 16.50 2.69 -20.09
N GLY A 130 15.49 1.83 -20.20
CA GLY A 130 15.64 0.41 -20.54
C GLY A 130 16.37 -0.44 -19.49
N LYS A 131 16.62 0.13 -18.29
CA LYS A 131 17.21 -0.61 -17.16
C LYS A 131 16.29 -1.73 -16.69
N ASP A 132 16.90 -2.77 -16.13
CA ASP A 132 16.17 -3.82 -15.44
C ASP A 132 15.42 -3.23 -14.23
N LEU A 133 14.09 -3.21 -14.32
CA LEU A 133 13.22 -2.61 -13.31
C LEU A 133 13.22 -3.38 -11.99
N GLU A 134 13.64 -4.64 -11.99
CA GLU A 134 13.71 -5.49 -10.80
C GLU A 134 14.92 -5.13 -9.91
N GLN A 135 15.97 -4.56 -10.50
CA GLN A 135 17.19 -4.17 -9.79
C GLN A 135 17.18 -2.71 -9.29
N LEU A 136 16.08 -2.00 -9.53
CA LEU A 136 15.99 -0.59 -9.16
C LEU A 136 15.54 -0.40 -7.73
N ASP A 137 16.26 0.49 -7.04
CA ASP A 137 15.84 1.01 -5.75
C ASP A 137 14.74 2.06 -5.94
N TRP A 138 13.51 1.57 -6.10
CA TRP A 138 12.32 2.40 -6.23
C TRP A 138 12.05 3.24 -4.98
N HIS A 139 12.51 2.78 -3.81
CA HIS A 139 12.34 3.50 -2.55
C HIS A 139 13.13 4.82 -2.58
N ASN A 140 14.44 4.73 -2.83
CA ASN A 140 15.32 5.91 -2.85
C ASN A 140 15.01 6.87 -4.00
N LEU A 141 14.39 6.39 -5.09
CA LEU A 141 13.97 7.26 -6.19
C LEU A 141 12.94 8.32 -5.77
N LEU A 142 12.02 7.95 -4.86
CA LEU A 142 10.83 8.74 -4.56
C LEU A 142 10.63 9.07 -3.08
N VAL A 143 11.45 8.55 -2.17
CA VAL A 143 11.38 8.96 -0.76
C VAL A 143 11.45 10.47 -0.61
N ASN A 144 10.65 11.02 0.31
CA ASN A 144 10.48 12.46 0.54
C ASN A 144 9.86 13.24 -0.63
N GLN A 145 9.33 12.57 -1.66
CA GLN A 145 8.44 13.21 -2.64
C GLN A 145 6.98 13.06 -2.19
N PRO A 146 6.15 14.10 -2.31
CA PRO A 146 4.73 13.98 -1.98
C PRO A 146 4.05 12.96 -2.91
N CYS A 147 3.19 12.14 -2.33
CA CYS A 147 2.33 11.21 -3.02
C CYS A 147 1.41 11.98 -3.99
N PRO A 148 1.15 11.47 -5.20
CA PRO A 148 0.27 12.15 -6.14
C PRO A 148 -1.14 12.44 -5.61
N PHE A 149 -1.63 11.60 -4.69
CA PHE A 149 -2.94 11.73 -4.07
C PHE A 149 -2.94 12.55 -2.76
N LEU A 150 -1.83 13.18 -2.37
CA LEU A 150 -1.77 14.10 -1.24
C LEU A 150 -2.36 15.45 -1.66
N GLU A 151 -3.41 15.89 -0.97
CA GLU A 151 -4.01 17.21 -1.14
C GLU A 151 -3.29 18.29 -0.33
N GLU A 152 -3.60 19.55 -0.65
CA GLU A 152 -2.98 20.73 -0.01
C GLU A 152 -3.33 20.82 1.48
N ASP A 153 -4.53 20.38 1.86
CA ASP A 153 -4.98 20.29 3.26
C ASP A 153 -4.40 19.07 3.99
N HIS A 154 -3.39 18.40 3.42
CA HIS A 154 -2.79 17.17 3.92
C HIS A 154 -3.76 15.98 4.07
N SER A 155 -4.88 16.00 3.36
CA SER A 155 -5.75 14.84 3.21
C SER A 155 -5.33 13.94 2.05
N CYS A 156 -5.74 12.67 2.08
CA CYS A 156 -5.52 11.72 1.00
C CYS A 156 -6.78 11.62 0.13
N ALA A 157 -6.68 11.96 -1.15
CA ALA A 157 -7.79 11.89 -2.09
C ALA A 157 -8.34 10.46 -2.30
N VAL A 158 -7.57 9.43 -1.96
CA VAL A 158 -7.93 8.02 -2.13
C VAL A 158 -7.93 7.25 -0.80
N TYR A 159 -8.23 7.93 0.31
CA TYR A 159 -8.05 7.38 1.67
C TYR A 159 -8.70 6.00 1.91
N SER A 160 -9.90 5.76 1.37
CA SER A 160 -10.60 4.49 1.51
C SER A 160 -9.99 3.37 0.66
N ALA A 161 -9.37 3.72 -0.48
CA ALA A 161 -8.70 2.80 -1.40
C ALA A 161 -7.17 2.77 -1.26
N ARG A 162 -6.62 3.30 -0.15
CA ARG A 162 -5.18 3.28 0.16
C ARG A 162 -4.57 1.88 -0.05
N PRO A 163 -3.41 1.76 -0.72
CA PRO A 163 -2.68 0.50 -0.85
C PRO A 163 -2.19 -0.06 0.49
N LEU A 164 -1.75 -1.33 0.48
CA LEU A 164 -1.15 -2.00 1.62
C LEU A 164 0.00 -1.18 2.22
N ASP A 165 0.96 -0.73 1.39
CA ASP A 165 2.11 0.10 1.81
C ASP A 165 1.68 1.34 2.61
N CYS A 166 0.57 1.99 2.22
CA CYS A 166 0.01 3.14 2.94
C CYS A 166 -0.63 2.77 4.28
N ARG A 167 -1.09 1.53 4.44
CA ARG A 167 -1.75 1.03 5.65
C ARG A 167 -0.73 0.50 6.67
N LEU A 168 0.40 -0.03 6.20
CA LEU A 168 1.45 -0.57 7.06
C LEU A 168 2.37 0.52 7.63
N VAL A 169 2.45 1.69 6.97
CA VAL A 169 3.21 2.84 7.47
C VAL A 169 2.27 3.82 8.16
N VAL A 170 2.47 4.01 9.46
CA VAL A 170 1.61 4.82 10.32
C VAL A 170 2.42 5.88 11.06
N ALA A 171 1.75 6.98 11.40
CA ALA A 171 2.25 7.97 12.35
C ALA A 171 1.66 7.66 13.73
N PHE A 172 2.50 7.36 14.71
CA PHE A 172 2.11 7.35 16.12
C PHE A 172 2.54 8.67 16.79
N ARG A 173 1.80 9.06 17.83
CA ARG A 173 2.21 10.04 18.86
C ARG A 173 2.81 11.33 18.31
N ASP A 174 1.97 12.24 17.82
CA ASP A 174 2.29 13.63 17.44
C ASP A 174 3.30 13.82 16.29
N THR A 175 3.79 12.72 15.70
CA THR A 175 4.72 12.72 14.55
C THR A 175 4.09 13.33 13.28
N CYS A 176 2.78 13.55 13.29
CA CYS A 176 2.02 14.10 12.17
C CYS A 176 2.52 15.49 11.69
N GLY A 177 3.17 16.27 12.57
CA GLY A 177 3.73 17.58 12.23
C GLY A 177 5.05 17.56 11.44
N SER A 178 5.72 16.40 11.32
CA SER A 178 6.97 16.29 10.55
C SER A 178 6.68 16.02 9.06
N LYS A 179 7.61 16.38 8.17
CA LYS A 179 7.58 15.98 6.74
C LYS A 179 8.66 14.97 6.38
N LYS A 180 9.50 14.59 7.35
CA LYS A 180 10.63 13.68 7.14
C LYS A 180 10.25 12.27 7.57
N LEU A 181 10.32 11.32 6.64
CA LEU A 181 9.97 9.91 6.89
C LEU A 181 10.94 9.14 7.79
N GLU A 182 12.05 9.75 8.22
CA GLU A 182 13.02 9.12 9.11
C GLU A 182 12.41 8.68 10.47
N HIS A 183 11.21 9.15 10.81
CA HIS A 183 10.44 8.69 11.97
C HIS A 183 9.21 7.84 11.61
N ALA A 184 9.07 7.40 10.35
CA ALA A 184 7.97 6.52 9.92
C ALA A 184 7.94 5.26 10.78
N GLN A 185 6.75 4.93 11.29
CA GLN A 185 6.58 3.81 12.18
C GLN A 185 5.78 2.70 11.50
N ARG A 186 6.14 1.46 11.81
CA ARG A 186 5.38 0.27 11.38
C ARG A 186 4.81 -0.45 12.59
N GLY A 187 3.60 -0.97 12.43
CA GLY A 187 2.90 -1.67 13.49
C GLY A 187 3.27 -3.14 13.41
N SER A 188 4.21 -3.60 14.23
CA SER A 188 4.74 -4.97 14.14
C SER A 188 3.68 -6.04 14.48
N VAL A 189 2.75 -6.31 13.55
CA VAL A 189 1.61 -7.23 13.68
C VAL A 189 1.66 -8.29 12.59
N ILE A 190 1.01 -9.42 12.85
CA ILE A 190 1.05 -10.58 11.95
C ILE A 190 0.41 -10.27 10.58
N ASP A 191 -0.54 -9.34 10.53
CA ASP A 191 -1.14 -8.88 9.27
C ASP A 191 -0.13 -8.18 8.34
N GLU A 192 0.94 -7.57 8.88
CA GLU A 192 2.04 -7.03 8.05
C GLU A 192 2.82 -8.14 7.35
N ALA A 193 2.89 -9.34 7.95
CA ALA A 193 3.59 -10.49 7.39
C ALA A 193 2.78 -11.20 6.29
N VAL A 194 1.45 -11.18 6.37
CA VAL A 194 0.58 -11.91 5.44
C VAL A 194 -0.12 -11.02 4.41
N GLY A 195 -0.10 -9.69 4.58
CA GLY A 195 -0.92 -8.80 3.75
C GLY A 195 -0.69 -8.94 2.24
N SER A 196 0.58 -9.04 1.82
CA SER A 196 0.91 -9.19 0.40
C SER A 196 0.47 -10.53 -0.18
N THR A 197 0.61 -11.63 0.58
CA THR A 197 0.20 -12.98 0.16
C THR A 197 -1.33 -13.13 0.16
N VAL A 198 -2.03 -12.51 1.11
CA VAL A 198 -3.50 -12.42 1.12
C VAL A 198 -3.99 -11.72 -0.16
N ILE A 199 -3.45 -10.54 -0.49
CA ILE A 199 -3.84 -9.80 -1.71
C ILE A 199 -3.59 -10.62 -2.97
N ALA A 200 -2.42 -11.26 -3.07
CA ALA A 200 -2.09 -12.16 -4.17
C ALA A 200 -3.11 -13.30 -4.32
N LYS A 201 -3.50 -13.92 -3.21
CA LYS A 201 -4.51 -15.00 -3.22
C LYS A 201 -5.88 -14.50 -3.66
N LEU A 202 -6.31 -13.35 -3.16
CA LEU A 202 -7.58 -12.73 -3.56
C LEU A 202 -7.60 -12.42 -5.06
N GLN A 203 -6.50 -11.88 -5.60
CA GLN A 203 -6.35 -11.64 -7.04
C GLN A 203 -6.37 -12.95 -7.85
N ASN A 204 -5.68 -13.99 -7.38
CA ASN A 204 -5.67 -15.30 -8.04
C ASN A 204 -7.07 -15.90 -8.13
N ASP A 205 -7.85 -15.80 -7.05
CA ASP A 205 -9.21 -16.36 -7.00
C ASP A 205 -10.19 -15.63 -7.94
N GLN A 206 -10.03 -14.32 -8.09
CA GLN A 206 -10.79 -13.52 -9.05
C GLN A 206 -10.35 -13.73 -10.51
N THR A 207 -9.12 -14.22 -10.72
CA THR A 207 -8.61 -14.48 -12.06
C THR A 207 -9.28 -15.72 -12.67
N PRO A 208 -9.80 -15.66 -13.91
CA PRO A 208 -10.39 -16.82 -14.58
C PRO A 208 -9.43 -18.01 -14.64
N LYS A 209 -9.94 -19.24 -14.40
CA LYS A 209 -9.10 -20.45 -14.28
C LYS A 209 -8.08 -20.61 -15.41
N PHE A 210 -8.48 -20.36 -16.66
CA PHE A 210 -7.59 -20.47 -17.83
C PHE A 210 -6.43 -19.46 -17.87
N LYS A 211 -6.53 -18.35 -17.12
CA LYS A 211 -5.47 -17.34 -16.97
C LYS A 211 -4.59 -17.57 -15.74
N ARG A 212 -5.03 -18.38 -14.76
CA ARG A 212 -4.30 -18.62 -13.50
C ARG A 212 -2.92 -19.25 -13.70
N ARG A 213 -2.72 -20.04 -14.76
CA ARG A 213 -1.41 -20.61 -15.12
C ARG A 213 -0.31 -19.57 -15.40
N LYS A 214 -0.69 -18.31 -15.64
CA LYS A 214 0.24 -17.19 -15.85
C LYS A 214 0.45 -16.34 -14.59
N PHE A 215 -0.14 -16.73 -13.45
CA PHE A 215 -0.04 -16.01 -12.20
C PHE A 215 1.21 -16.46 -11.45
N THR A 216 2.21 -15.58 -11.31
CA THR A 216 3.53 -15.89 -10.73
C THR A 216 3.60 -15.68 -9.21
N GLY A 217 2.48 -15.85 -8.50
CA GLY A 217 2.43 -15.68 -7.04
C GLY A 217 2.35 -14.21 -6.63
N THR A 218 3.46 -13.47 -6.66
CA THR A 218 3.48 -12.04 -6.34
C THR A 218 3.32 -11.22 -7.63
N ALA A 219 2.30 -10.36 -7.67
CA ALA A 219 2.15 -9.40 -8.77
C ALA A 219 3.31 -8.40 -8.71
N PRO A 220 3.87 -7.97 -9.85
CA PRO A 220 4.91 -6.95 -9.85
C PRO A 220 4.35 -5.67 -9.21
N LEU A 221 4.98 -5.25 -8.12
CA LEU A 221 4.68 -3.97 -7.50
C LEU A 221 5.13 -2.86 -8.43
N ARG A 222 4.26 -1.89 -8.65
CA ARG A 222 4.62 -0.66 -9.35
C ARG A 222 4.32 0.51 -8.44
N LEU A 223 5.11 1.57 -8.53
CA LEU A 223 4.84 2.81 -7.84
C LEU A 223 3.52 3.43 -8.33
N ILE A 224 2.86 4.23 -7.48
CA ILE A 224 1.68 5.02 -7.86
C ILE A 224 1.94 5.81 -9.15
N GLN A 225 3.10 6.46 -9.24
CA GLN A 225 3.52 7.24 -10.40
C GLN A 225 3.57 6.40 -11.68
N HIS A 226 4.09 5.16 -11.60
CA HIS A 226 4.13 4.24 -12.74
C HIS A 226 2.71 3.84 -13.15
N TRP A 227 1.82 3.54 -12.20
CA TRP A 227 0.42 3.25 -12.51
C TRP A 227 -0.31 4.41 -13.19
N LEU A 228 -0.07 5.65 -12.73
CA LEU A 228 -0.62 6.85 -13.34
C LEU A 228 -0.12 7.05 -14.79
N ILE A 229 1.16 6.78 -15.07
CA ILE A 229 1.74 6.79 -16.41
C ILE A 229 1.01 5.78 -17.31
N LEU A 230 0.90 4.51 -16.87
CA LEU A 230 0.23 3.46 -17.64
C LEU A 230 -1.24 3.79 -17.92
N TRP A 231 -1.93 4.38 -16.94
CA TRP A 231 -3.32 4.81 -17.10
C TRP A 231 -3.46 5.93 -18.14
N ARG A 232 -2.60 6.96 -18.06
CA ARG A 232 -2.57 8.08 -19.01
C ARG A 232 -2.31 7.58 -20.43
N ASP A 233 -1.28 6.75 -20.60
CA ASP A 233 -0.87 6.28 -21.92
C ASP A 233 -1.92 5.37 -22.56
N LYS A 234 -2.60 4.54 -21.74
CA LYS A 234 -3.75 3.74 -22.21
C LYS A 234 -4.94 4.60 -22.62
N LYS A 235 -5.18 5.73 -21.95
CA LYS A 235 -6.23 6.69 -22.32
C LYS A 235 -5.90 7.40 -23.64
N ASN A 236 -4.63 7.78 -23.83
CA ASN A 236 -4.17 8.44 -25.05
C ASN A 236 -4.23 7.51 -26.27
N LYS A 237 -3.96 6.20 -26.12
CA LYS A 237 -4.11 5.22 -27.21
C LYS A 237 -5.57 4.93 -27.63
N LYS A 238 -6.54 5.33 -26.82
CA LYS A 238 -7.98 5.15 -27.08
C LYS A 238 -8.65 6.39 -27.67
N LYS A 239 -7.94 7.52 -27.71
CA LYS A 239 -8.35 8.74 -28.40
C LYS A 239 -7.81 8.70 -29.82
#